data_AF-A0A835PS52-F1
#
_entry.id   AF-A0A835PS52-F1
#
_cell.length_a   1.000
_cell.length_b   1.000
_cell.length_c   1.000
_cell.angle_alpha   90.00
_cell.angle_beta   90.00
_cell.angle_gamma   90.00
#
_symmetry.space_group_name_H-M   'P 1'
#
loop_
_entity.id
_entity.type
_entity.pdbx_description
1 polymer ?
#
loop_
_entity_poly.entity_id
_entity_poly.type
_entity_poly.pdbx_seq_one_letter_code
_entity_poly.pdbx_strand_id
1 'polypeptide(L)'
;MPVSLLEYDTVPENYVFPPGERQKKVKASNKSIPVIDLAGQTHDEIVNQILEAGKHLGIFQVVNHGMGSNVMSEMMRVSKEFFNLPFDERAIHYPRTFTSR
;
A
#
# COMPACT_ATOMS: atom_id res chain seq x y z
N MET A 1 1.63 -21.53 -10.91
CA MET A 1 0.68 -22.24 -10.05
C MET A 1 -0.65 -21.52 -10.20
N PRO A 2 -1.64 -22.09 -10.90
CA PRO A 2 -2.97 -21.51 -10.90
C PRO A 2 -3.43 -21.42 -9.44
N VAL A 3 -4.04 -20.30 -9.07
CA VAL A 3 -4.71 -20.14 -7.77
C VAL A 3 -5.89 -21.10 -7.77
N SER A 4 -5.63 -22.37 -7.50
CA SER A 4 -6.68 -23.30 -7.12
C SER A 4 -7.27 -22.74 -5.84
N LEU A 5 -8.60 -22.62 -5.82
CA LEU A 5 -9.42 -22.42 -4.63
C LEU A 5 -9.28 -23.66 -3.75
N LEU A 6 -8.07 -24.00 -3.32
CA LEU A 6 -7.86 -24.88 -2.21
C LEU A 6 -8.43 -24.12 -1.02
N GLU A 7 -9.61 -24.51 -0.57
CA GLU A 7 -10.14 -24.08 0.72
C GLU A 7 -9.12 -24.51 1.77
N TYR A 8 -8.36 -23.54 2.27
CA TYR A 8 -7.42 -23.75 3.34
C TYR A 8 -8.14 -23.45 4.65
N ASP A 9 -8.29 -24.45 5.52
CA ASP A 9 -8.83 -24.27 6.87
C ASP A 9 -7.95 -23.38 7.75
N THR A 10 -6.66 -23.31 7.42
CA THR A 10 -5.64 -22.50 8.11
C THR A 10 -4.67 -21.88 7.13
N VAL A 11 -4.12 -20.71 7.46
CA VAL A 11 -3.07 -20.05 6.68
C VAL A 11 -1.88 -21.01 6.49
N PRO A 12 -1.37 -21.22 5.26
CA PRO A 12 -0.23 -22.11 5.04
C PRO A 12 1.04 -21.63 5.75
N GLU A 13 1.87 -22.55 6.23
CA GLU A 13 3.01 -22.26 7.11
C GLU A 13 4.02 -21.26 6.48
N ASN A 14 4.18 -21.25 5.16
CA ASN A 14 5.07 -20.33 4.46
C ASN A 14 4.60 -18.85 4.46
N TYR A 15 3.37 -18.58 4.90
CA TYR A 15 2.84 -17.23 5.14
C TYR A 15 2.81 -16.86 6.62
N VAL A 16 3.15 -17.79 7.52
CA VAL A 16 3.19 -17.55 8.96
C VAL A 16 4.56 -17.01 9.35
N PHE A 17 4.60 -15.79 9.89
CA PHE A 17 5.85 -15.23 10.40
C PHE A 17 6.48 -16.11 11.48
N PRO A 18 7.82 -16.24 11.54
CA PRO A 18 8.51 -16.92 12.63
C PRO A 18 8.08 -16.36 14.00
N PRO A 19 8.03 -17.17 15.07
CA PRO A 19 7.52 -16.72 16.37
C PRO A 19 8.12 -15.41 16.91
N GLY A 20 9.40 -15.12 16.63
CA GLY A 20 10.07 -13.88 17.03
C GLY A 20 9.70 -12.63 16.20
N GLU A 21 9.17 -12.82 15.00
CA GLU A 21 8.80 -11.75 14.06
C GLU A 21 7.29 -11.48 14.01
N ARG A 22 6.48 -12.39 14.57
CA ARG A 22 5.03 -12.20 14.65
C ARG A 22 4.74 -10.88 15.37
N GLN A 23 4.05 -9.98 14.67
CA GLN A 23 3.62 -8.72 15.24
C GLN A 23 2.78 -9.00 16.48
N LYS A 24 3.28 -8.58 17.64
CA LYS A 24 2.47 -8.53 18.87
C LYS A 24 1.29 -7.61 18.59
N LYS A 25 0.12 -7.88 19.19
CA LYS A 25 -1.06 -6.99 19.08
C LYS A 25 -0.62 -5.54 19.25
N VAL A 26 -0.62 -4.79 18.15
CA VAL A 26 -0.21 -3.39 18.15
C VAL A 26 -1.28 -2.66 18.94
N LYS A 27 -0.93 -2.13 20.11
CA LYS A 27 -1.79 -1.15 20.77
C LYS A 27 -1.86 0.03 19.82
N ALA A 28 -3.06 0.41 19.41
CA ALA A 28 -3.25 1.59 18.56
C ALA A 28 -2.47 2.75 19.19
N SER A 29 -1.49 3.29 18.45
CA SER A 29 -0.80 4.48 18.92
C SER A 29 -1.74 5.65 18.77
N ASN A 30 -1.89 6.48 19.81
CA ASN A 30 -2.65 7.73 19.72
C ASN A 30 -1.98 8.79 18.82
N LYS A 31 -0.94 8.42 18.06
CA LYS A 31 -0.26 9.30 17.12
C LYS A 31 -1.01 9.28 15.80
N SER A 32 -1.69 10.38 15.48
CA SER A 32 -2.29 10.59 14.16
C SER A 32 -1.20 10.86 13.11
N ILE A 33 -1.34 10.28 11.92
CA ILE A 33 -0.51 10.64 10.77
C ILE A 33 -0.87 12.08 10.35
N PRO A 34 0.10 13.00 10.23
CA PRO A 34 -0.15 14.38 9.82
C PRO A 34 -0.83 14.44 8.45
N VAL A 35 -1.77 15.37 8.29
CA VAL A 35 -2.43 15.64 7.01
C VAL A 35 -2.04 17.06 6.59
N ILE A 36 -1.45 17.21 5.41
CA ILE A 36 -0.96 18.47 4.87
C ILE A 36 -1.85 18.89 3.71
N ASP A 37 -2.46 20.07 3.81
CA ASP A 37 -3.26 20.67 2.73
C ASP A 37 -2.36 21.48 1.80
N LEU A 38 -2.22 21.04 0.55
CA LEU A 38 -1.34 21.69 -0.43
C LEU A 38 -1.96 22.92 -1.11
N ALA A 39 -3.25 23.21 -0.86
CA ALA A 39 -3.93 24.38 -1.41
C ALA A 39 -4.30 25.43 -0.35
N GLY A 40 -4.19 25.08 0.94
CA GLY A 40 -4.72 25.90 2.04
C GLY A 40 -3.79 26.98 2.59
N GLN A 41 -2.50 27.01 2.20
CA GLN A 41 -1.46 27.82 2.85
C GLN A 41 -0.44 28.36 1.85
N THR A 42 0.47 29.21 2.33
CA THR A 42 1.61 29.69 1.53
C THR A 42 2.60 28.57 1.25
N HIS A 43 3.43 28.73 0.22
CA HIS A 43 4.45 27.75 -0.15
C HIS A 43 5.39 27.42 1.02
N ASP A 44 5.87 28.45 1.74
CA ASP A 44 6.83 28.27 2.84
C ASP A 44 6.20 27.53 4.03
N GLU A 45 4.93 27.78 4.34
CA GLU A 45 4.20 27.05 5.38
C GLU A 45 4.01 25.57 5.03
N ILE A 46 3.71 25.26 3.76
CA ILE A 46 3.59 23.88 3.28
C ILE A 46 4.94 23.17 3.36
N VAL A 47 6.02 23.81 2.91
CA VAL A 47 7.38 23.26 2.98
C VAL A 47 7.77 22.97 4.43
N ASN A 48 7.50 23.90 5.35
CA ASN A 48 7.78 23.71 6.77
C ASN A 48 6.99 22.52 7.36
N GLN A 49 5.70 22.36 7.03
CA GLN A 49 4.91 21.21 7.47
C GLN A 49 5.46 19.87 6.96
N ILE A 50 5.87 19.81 5.68
CA ILE A 50 6.47 18.61 5.09
C ILE A 50 7.77 18.27 5.82
N LEU A 51 8.63 19.25 6.06
CA LEU A 51 9.89 19.07 6.76
C LEU A 51 9.68 18.57 8.19
N GLU A 52 8.75 19.17 8.95
CA GLU A 52 8.48 18.74 10.31
C GLU A 52 7.85 17.34 10.36
N ALA A 53 6.84 17.06 9.53
CA ALA A 53 6.25 15.72 9.49
C ALA A 53 7.27 14.64 9.08
N GLY A 54 8.15 14.96 8.13
CA GLY A 54 9.25 14.11 7.70
C GLY A 54 10.28 13.84 8.81
N LYS A 55 10.64 14.85 9.61
CA LYS A 55 11.58 14.69 10.73
C LYS A 55 11.00 13.87 11.89
N HIS A 56 9.72 14.07 12.21
CA HIS A 56 9.13 13.49 13.44
C HIS A 56 8.55 12.09 13.23
N LEU A 57 7.76 11.88 12.18
CA LEU A 57 7.09 10.60 11.91
C LEU A 57 7.62 9.89 10.67
N GLY A 58 8.27 10.60 9.75
CA GLY A 58 8.74 10.05 8.48
C GLY A 58 7.63 9.70 7.48
N ILE A 59 6.37 9.98 7.84
CA ILE A 59 5.19 9.76 7.00
C ILE A 59 4.15 10.85 7.25
N PHE A 60 3.44 11.24 6.20
CA PHE A 60 2.33 12.19 6.21
C PHE A 60 1.38 11.89 5.05
N GLN A 61 0.15 12.41 5.16
CA GLN A 61 -0.85 12.38 4.10
C GLN A 61 -0.96 13.77 3.48
N VAL A 62 -1.28 13.85 2.19
CA VAL A 62 -1.51 15.12 1.49
C VAL A 62 -2.93 15.19 0.91
N VAL A 63 -3.57 16.34 1.07
CA VAL A 63 -4.89 16.64 0.48
C VAL A 63 -4.78 17.86 -0.43
N ASN A 64 -5.75 18.04 -1.32
CA ASN A 64 -5.77 19.13 -2.31
C ASN A 64 -4.48 19.22 -3.15
N HIS A 65 -3.88 18.06 -3.47
CA HIS A 65 -2.61 17.94 -4.18
C HIS A 65 -2.72 18.15 -5.71
N GLY A 66 -3.87 18.65 -6.19
CA GLY A 66 -4.09 19.00 -7.59
C GLY A 66 -4.36 17.83 -8.54
N MET A 67 -4.37 16.57 -8.07
CA MET A 67 -4.83 15.45 -8.90
C MET A 67 -6.35 15.39 -8.92
N GLY A 68 -6.92 15.22 -10.11
CA GLY A 68 -8.34 14.95 -10.27
C GLY A 68 -8.72 13.64 -9.58
N SER A 69 -9.85 13.62 -8.88
CA SER A 69 -10.37 12.42 -8.21
C SER A 69 -10.54 11.23 -9.16
N ASN A 70 -10.82 11.51 -10.44
CA ASN A 70 -10.90 10.53 -11.51
C ASN A 70 -9.59 9.77 -11.75
N VAL A 71 -8.42 10.41 -11.58
CA VAL A 71 -7.12 9.76 -11.81
C VAL A 71 -6.91 8.63 -10.80
N MET A 72 -7.18 8.91 -9.51
CA MET A 72 -7.05 7.91 -8.46
C MET A 72 -8.08 6.79 -8.61
N SER A 73 -9.33 7.12 -8.96
CA SER A 73 -10.35 6.09 -9.18
C SER A 73 -10.01 5.19 -10.36
N GLU A 74 -9.49 5.74 -11.45
CA GLU A 74 -9.08 4.95 -12.62
C GLU A 74 -7.85 4.08 -12.34
N MET A 75 -6.86 4.60 -11.61
CA MET A 75 -5.72 3.80 -11.15
C MET A 75 -6.20 2.59 -10.34
N MET A 76 -7.12 2.79 -9.39
CA MET A 76 -7.69 1.71 -8.58
C MET A 76 -8.52 0.73 -9.43
N ARG A 77 -9.31 1.23 -10.39
CA ARG A 77 -10.11 0.40 -11.30
C ARG A 77 -9.22 -0.51 -12.14
N VAL A 78 -8.24 0.05 -12.85
CA VAL A 78 -7.31 -0.71 -13.71
C VAL A 78 -6.47 -1.69 -12.89
N SER A 79 -6.02 -1.30 -11.69
CA SER A 79 -5.31 -2.23 -10.79
C SER A 79 -6.18 -3.44 -10.45
N LYS A 80 -7.45 -3.22 -10.10
CA LYS A 80 -8.40 -4.30 -9.79
C LYS A 80 -8.67 -5.18 -11.00
N GLU A 81 -8.85 -4.60 -12.18
CA GLU A 81 -9.05 -5.34 -13.44
C GLU A 81 -7.87 -6.27 -13.73
N PHE A 82 -6.63 -5.76 -13.61
CA PHE A 82 -5.43 -6.55 -13.82
C PHE A 82 -5.33 -7.77 -12.88
N PHE A 83 -5.57 -7.58 -11.58
CA PHE A 83 -5.50 -8.69 -10.62
C PHE A 83 -6.69 -9.65 -10.73
N ASN A 84 -7.78 -9.26 -11.39
CA ASN A 84 -8.93 -10.13 -11.71
C ASN A 84 -8.76 -10.92 -13.02
N LEU A 85 -7.75 -10.63 -13.84
CA LEU A 85 -7.46 -11.43 -15.04
C LEU A 85 -7.17 -12.91 -14.68
N PRO A 86 -7.42 -13.85 -15.60
CA PRO A 86 -6.95 -15.22 -15.46
C PRO A 86 -5.45 -15.27 -15.16
N PHE A 87 -5.02 -16.28 -14.39
CA PHE A 87 -3.63 -16.41 -13.98
C PHE A 87 -2.67 -16.41 -15.18
N ASP A 88 -3.01 -17.16 -16.24
CA ASP A 88 -2.14 -17.29 -17.42
C ASP A 88 -1.96 -15.96 -18.16
N GLU A 89 -3.01 -15.15 -18.23
CA GLU A 89 -2.96 -13.80 -18.82
C GLU A 89 -2.12 -12.84 -17.97
N ARG A 90 -2.22 -12.92 -16.64
CA ARG A 90 -1.42 -12.08 -15.74
C ARG A 90 0.04 -12.53 -15.66
N ALA A 91 0.29 -13.83 -15.74
CA ALA A 91 1.61 -14.43 -15.54
C ALA A 91 2.62 -14.06 -16.63
N ILE A 92 2.16 -13.64 -17.82
CA ILE A 92 3.05 -13.14 -18.89
C ILE A 92 3.85 -11.90 -18.46
N HIS A 93 3.36 -11.17 -17.46
CA HIS A 93 4.01 -9.97 -16.91
C HIS A 93 4.92 -10.27 -15.72
N TYR A 94 5.03 -11.53 -15.28
CA TYR A 94 5.89 -11.89 -14.16
C TYR A 94 7.34 -12.09 -14.61
N PRO A 95 8.32 -11.73 -13.77
CA PRO A 95 9.72 -11.98 -14.09
C PRO A 95 9.95 -13.49 -14.25
N ARG A 96 10.67 -13.87 -15.32
CA ARG A 96 10.96 -15.27 -15.68
C ARG A 96 11.71 -16.07 -14.60
N THR A 97 12.21 -15.41 -13.56
CA THR A 97 12.92 -16.03 -12.43
C THR A 97 11.99 -16.62 -11.36
N PHE A 98 10.67 -16.48 -11.49
CA PHE A 98 9.71 -17.03 -10.51
C PHE A 98 9.44 -18.54 -10.68
N THR A 99 10.00 -19.21 -11.68
CA THR A 99 9.91 -20.67 -11.85
C THR A 99 11.13 -21.35 -11.24
N SER A 100 11.14 -21.50 -9.92
CA SER A 100 11.94 -22.46 -9.12
C SER A 100 12.51 -21.80 -7.86
N ARG A 101 11.76 -21.91 -6.76
CA ARG A 101 12.26 -22.17 -5.40
C ARG A 101 11.16 -22.88 -4.62
#